data_AF-A0A7W1KXJ9-F1
#
_entry.id   AF-A0A7W1KXJ9-F1
#
_cell.length_a   1.000
_cell.length_b   1.000
_cell.length_c   1.000
_cell.angle_alpha   90.00
_cell.angle_beta   90.00
_cell.angle_gamma   90.00
#
_symmetry.space_group_name_H-M   'P 1'
#
loop_
_entity.id
_entity.type
_entity.pdbx_description
1 polymer ?
#
loop_
_entity_poly.entity_id
_entity_poly.type
_entity_poly.pdbx_seq_one_letter_code
_entity_poly.pdbx_strand_id
1 'polypeptide(L)'
;MHETEADVLDWYESQPRAINSEFLKSFPWHEVSKHRLDPGFIPILVYMRDVESFTEIYHEELLRTPTGKHPVIKKFMERWSVEENQHAELLNRFLNEAGFPTSAHWWAEAKALIPFRYTFENRIYPLITNCFGKYFSGAHMVWGAINEMTTLQGYRQL
;
A
#
# COMPACT_ATOMS: atom_id res chain seq x y z
N MET A 1 -26.57 9.72 5.16
CA MET A 1 -26.65 8.94 3.91
C MET A 1 -26.19 9.90 2.82
N HIS A 2 -25.11 9.61 2.11
CA HIS A 2 -24.63 10.50 1.04
C HIS A 2 -25.57 10.36 -0.16
N GLU A 3 -26.04 11.47 -0.73
CA GLU A 3 -27.02 11.45 -1.83
C GLU A 3 -26.33 11.55 -3.19
N THR A 4 -25.11 12.10 -3.22
CA THR A 4 -24.30 12.27 -4.44
C THR A 4 -22.83 11.87 -4.25
N GLU A 5 -22.12 11.66 -5.36
CA GLU A 5 -20.66 11.44 -5.32
C GLU A 5 -19.88 12.65 -4.80
N ALA A 6 -20.41 13.86 -5.01
CA ALA A 6 -19.83 15.08 -4.47
C ALA A 6 -19.88 15.07 -2.94
N ASP A 7 -21.00 14.67 -2.34
CA ASP A 7 -21.14 14.56 -0.88
C ASP A 7 -20.16 13.55 -0.28
N VAL A 8 -19.85 12.47 -1.01
CA VAL A 8 -18.87 11.46 -0.60
C VAL A 8 -17.45 12.05 -0.65
N LEU A 9 -17.12 12.77 -1.72
CA LEU A 9 -15.80 13.39 -1.89
C LEU A 9 -15.57 14.48 -0.86
N ASP A 10 -16.53 15.38 -0.65
CA ASP A 10 -16.43 16.47 0.33
C ASP A 10 -16.25 15.90 1.75
N TRP A 11 -17.03 14.87 2.09
CA TRP A 11 -16.86 14.17 3.35
C TRP A 11 -15.47 13.52 3.46
N TYR A 12 -15.01 12.82 2.44
CA TYR A 12 -13.72 12.12 2.42
C TYR A 12 -12.55 13.08 2.56
N GLU A 13 -12.56 14.19 1.83
CA GLU A 13 -11.52 15.22 1.88
C GLU A 13 -11.52 15.98 3.23
N SER A 14 -12.66 16.09 3.90
CA SER A 14 -12.74 16.66 5.25
C SER A 14 -12.15 15.76 6.33
N GLN A 15 -11.96 14.45 6.07
CA GLN A 15 -11.43 13.53 7.07
C GLN A 15 -9.93 13.76 7.28
N PRO A 16 -9.46 13.93 8.54
CA PRO A 16 -8.04 14.08 8.81
C PRO A 16 -7.27 12.84 8.36
N ARG A 17 -6.00 13.03 8.02
CA ARG A 17 -5.09 11.92 7.77
C ARG A 17 -4.84 11.12 9.04
N ALA A 18 -4.97 9.79 8.94
CA ALA A 18 -4.65 8.89 10.03
C ALA A 18 -3.16 8.96 10.37
N ILE A 19 -2.30 8.88 9.35
CA ILE A 19 -0.86 9.04 9.49
C ILE A 19 -0.51 10.53 9.31
N ASN A 20 -0.18 11.20 10.41
CA ASN A 20 0.26 12.58 10.44
C ASN A 20 1.62 12.72 11.17
N SER A 21 2.23 13.91 11.13
CA SER A 21 3.56 14.12 11.73
C SER A 21 3.58 13.89 13.24
N GLU A 22 2.51 14.21 13.95
CA GLU A 22 2.41 14.00 15.39
C GLU A 22 2.35 12.50 15.72
N PHE A 23 1.52 11.75 15.00
CA PHE A 23 1.44 10.30 15.10
C PHE A 23 2.81 9.64 14.84
N LEU A 24 3.51 10.03 13.78
CA LEU A 24 4.84 9.48 13.46
C LEU A 24 5.89 9.78 14.53
N LYS A 25 5.79 10.93 15.22
CA LYS A 25 6.67 11.32 16.32
C LYS A 25 6.34 10.62 17.62
N SER A 26 5.13 10.09 17.77
CA SER A 26 4.69 9.38 18.98
C SER A 26 5.38 8.03 19.18
N PHE A 27 5.96 7.45 18.12
CA PHE A 27 6.61 6.14 18.21
C PHE A 27 7.92 6.19 19.01
N PRO A 28 8.11 5.30 20.00
CA PRO A 28 9.30 5.26 20.83
C PRO A 28 10.46 4.52 20.11
N TRP A 29 10.94 5.06 18.99
CA TRP A 29 11.96 4.41 18.14
C TRP A 29 13.22 3.95 18.90
N HIS A 30 13.64 4.73 19.89
CA HIS A 30 14.78 4.42 20.75
C HIS A 30 14.60 3.17 21.63
N GLU A 31 13.38 2.64 21.76
CA GLU A 31 13.11 1.40 22.48
C GLU A 31 13.27 0.16 21.59
N VAL A 32 13.14 0.29 20.27
CA VAL A 32 13.16 -0.85 19.34
C VAL A 32 14.43 -1.70 19.53
N SER A 33 15.59 -1.07 19.58
CA SER A 33 16.88 -1.76 19.79
C SER A 33 17.03 -2.46 21.15
N LYS A 34 16.18 -2.13 22.12
CA LYS A 34 16.19 -2.75 23.46
C LYS A 34 15.39 -4.06 23.50
N HIS A 35 14.56 -4.32 22.49
CA HIS A 35 13.74 -5.51 22.39
C HIS A 35 14.31 -6.48 21.35
N ARG A 36 14.60 -7.70 21.78
CA ARG A 36 15.11 -8.74 20.87
C ARG A 36 13.98 -9.24 19.98
N LEU A 37 14.16 -9.12 18.68
CA LEU A 37 13.27 -9.69 17.68
C LEU A 37 13.68 -11.13 17.34
N ASP A 38 12.72 -12.03 17.17
CA ASP A 38 13.00 -13.37 16.65
C ASP A 38 13.47 -13.26 15.19
N PRO A 39 14.67 -13.78 14.85
CA PRO A 39 15.17 -13.78 13.47
C PRO A 39 14.20 -14.40 12.44
N GLY A 40 13.30 -15.28 12.87
CA GLY A 40 12.26 -15.86 12.02
C GLY A 40 11.25 -14.84 11.45
N PHE A 41 11.06 -13.70 12.12
CA PHE A 41 10.16 -12.64 11.63
C PHE A 41 10.81 -11.70 10.61
N ILE A 42 12.15 -11.68 10.51
CA ILE A 42 12.85 -10.72 9.64
C ILE A 42 12.46 -10.88 8.18
N PRO A 43 12.42 -12.10 7.60
CA PRO A 43 11.96 -12.26 6.22
C PRO A 43 10.51 -11.82 6.01
N ILE A 44 9.66 -11.98 7.04
CA ILE A 44 8.24 -11.57 6.97
C ILE A 44 8.13 -10.05 6.97
N LEU A 45 8.88 -9.36 7.83
CA LEU A 45 8.90 -7.89 7.86
C LEU A 45 9.48 -7.28 6.59
N VAL A 46 10.52 -7.89 6.02
CA VAL A 46 11.08 -7.49 4.71
C VAL A 46 10.04 -7.71 3.61
N TYR A 47 9.35 -8.85 3.60
CA TYR A 47 8.28 -9.12 2.67
C TYR A 47 7.15 -8.08 2.78
N MET A 48 6.66 -7.80 3.99
CA MET A 48 5.62 -6.79 4.22
C MET A 48 6.07 -5.41 3.76
N ARG A 49 7.31 -4.99 4.11
CA ARG A 49 7.89 -3.71 3.65
C ARG A 49 7.86 -3.60 2.12
N ASP A 50 8.28 -4.64 1.43
CA ASP A 50 8.39 -4.63 -0.02
C ASP A 50 6.99 -4.64 -0.66
N VAL A 51 6.05 -5.45 -0.16
CA VAL A 51 4.66 -5.49 -0.63
C VAL A 51 3.97 -4.13 -0.47
N GLU A 52 4.10 -3.49 0.69
CA GLU A 52 3.57 -2.14 0.95
C GLU A 52 4.17 -1.13 -0.05
N SER A 53 5.45 -1.25 -0.41
CA SER A 53 6.08 -0.36 -1.40
C SER A 53 5.62 -0.62 -2.84
N PHE A 54 5.16 -1.83 -3.15
CA PHE A 54 4.69 -2.20 -4.50
C PHE A 54 3.25 -1.73 -4.78
N THR A 55 2.55 -1.25 -3.76
CA THR A 55 1.23 -0.62 -3.89
C THR A 55 1.25 0.60 -4.82
N GLU A 56 2.37 1.31 -4.89
CA GLU A 56 2.58 2.40 -5.85
C GLU A 56 2.46 1.91 -7.30
N ILE A 57 3.05 0.75 -7.62
CA ILE A 57 2.95 0.14 -8.96
C ILE A 57 1.50 -0.24 -9.26
N TYR A 58 0.81 -0.83 -8.28
CA TYR A 58 -0.61 -1.18 -8.40
C TYR A 58 -1.48 0.07 -8.64
N HIS A 59 -1.21 1.17 -7.91
CA HIS A 59 -1.90 2.43 -8.09
C HIS A 59 -1.72 2.99 -9.52
N GLU A 60 -0.49 3.02 -10.03
CA GLU A 60 -0.21 3.47 -11.40
C GLU A 60 -0.93 2.62 -12.46
N GLU A 61 -0.99 1.31 -12.26
CA GLU A 61 -1.69 0.38 -13.14
C GLU A 61 -3.21 0.61 -13.09
N LEU A 62 -3.77 0.77 -11.88
CA LEU A 62 -5.19 0.99 -11.69
C LEU A 62 -5.66 2.30 -12.35
N LEU A 63 -4.87 3.38 -12.27
CA LEU A 63 -5.16 4.66 -12.93
C LEU A 63 -5.30 4.54 -14.46
N ARG A 64 -4.75 3.49 -15.07
CA ARG A 64 -4.86 3.23 -16.52
C ARG A 64 -6.18 2.52 -16.90
N THR A 65 -6.94 2.05 -15.92
CA THR A 65 -8.23 1.34 -16.09
C THR A 65 -9.43 2.29 -15.94
N PRO A 66 -10.65 1.88 -16.34
CA PRO A 66 -11.85 2.69 -16.10
C PRO A 66 -12.17 2.85 -14.61
N THR A 67 -11.83 1.86 -13.78
CA THR A 67 -11.99 1.91 -12.31
C THR A 67 -11.16 3.05 -11.71
N GLY A 68 -9.87 3.15 -12.05
CA GLY A 68 -9.02 4.23 -11.55
C GLY A 68 -9.34 5.61 -12.11
N LYS A 69 -10.14 5.70 -13.18
CA LYS A 69 -10.64 6.97 -13.73
C LYS A 69 -11.92 7.46 -13.05
N HIS A 70 -12.58 6.63 -12.25
CA HIS A 70 -13.76 7.05 -11.49
C HIS A 70 -13.35 8.12 -10.44
N PRO A 71 -14.02 9.29 -10.36
CA PRO A 71 -13.57 10.39 -9.50
C PRO A 71 -13.39 10.01 -8.02
N VAL A 72 -14.39 9.31 -7.46
CA VAL A 72 -14.35 8.82 -6.08
C VAL A 72 -13.20 7.83 -5.84
N ILE A 73 -13.05 6.82 -6.70
CA ILE A 73 -12.00 5.80 -6.55
C ILE A 73 -10.62 6.42 -6.73
N LYS A 74 -10.46 7.29 -7.72
CA LYS A 74 -9.20 7.99 -7.97
C LYS A 74 -8.74 8.75 -6.72
N LYS A 75 -9.64 9.53 -6.12
CA LYS A 75 -9.36 10.30 -4.90
C LYS A 75 -9.00 9.41 -3.71
N PHE A 76 -9.71 8.29 -3.57
CA PHE A 76 -9.36 7.28 -2.58
C PHE A 76 -7.93 6.77 -2.78
N MET A 77 -7.60 6.32 -3.99
CA MET A 77 -6.31 5.71 -4.33
C MET A 77 -5.14 6.69 -4.21
N GLU A 78 -5.33 7.98 -4.55
CA GLU A 78 -4.32 9.04 -4.38
C GLU A 78 -3.86 9.16 -2.92
N ARG A 79 -4.81 9.09 -1.98
CA ARG A 79 -4.50 9.15 -0.55
C ARG A 79 -3.96 7.82 -0.03
N TRP A 80 -4.60 6.71 -0.39
CA TRP A 80 -4.18 5.36 -0.01
C TRP A 80 -2.72 5.08 -0.41
N SER A 81 -2.34 5.40 -1.65
CA SER A 81 -0.97 5.16 -2.14
C SER A 81 0.10 5.92 -1.34
N VAL A 82 -0.23 7.11 -0.81
CA VAL A 82 0.69 7.84 0.07
C VAL A 82 0.79 7.19 1.45
N GLU A 83 -0.31 6.66 1.98
CA GLU A 83 -0.35 6.00 3.27
C GLU A 83 0.41 4.66 3.25
N GLU A 84 0.24 3.83 2.21
CA GLU A 84 0.98 2.57 2.02
C GLU A 84 2.51 2.79 1.89
N ASN A 85 2.92 3.81 1.15
CA ASN A 85 4.34 4.17 1.07
C ASN A 85 4.91 4.56 2.45
N GLN A 86 4.11 5.17 3.32
CA GLN A 86 4.54 5.48 4.68
C GLN A 86 4.68 4.21 5.53
N HIS A 87 3.82 3.21 5.37
CA HIS A 87 4.01 1.91 6.04
C HIS A 87 5.32 1.25 5.63
N ALA A 88 5.64 1.24 4.33
CA ALA A 88 6.90 0.69 3.83
C ALA A 88 8.12 1.38 4.46
N GLU A 89 8.13 2.71 4.52
CA GLU A 89 9.21 3.47 5.16
C GLU A 89 9.29 3.23 6.67
N LEU A 90 8.15 3.08 7.35
CA LEU A 90 8.10 2.75 8.77
C LEU A 90 8.66 1.37 9.07
N LEU A 91 8.29 0.36 8.27
CA LEU A 91 8.83 -0.99 8.37
C LEU A 91 10.34 -1.01 8.07
N ASN A 92 10.77 -0.26 7.06
CA ASN A 92 12.19 -0.11 6.75
C ASN A 92 12.96 0.50 7.93
N ARG A 93 12.45 1.60 8.50
CA ARG A 93 13.06 2.20 9.69
C ARG A 93 13.07 1.23 10.86
N PHE A 94 11.98 0.53 11.13
CA PHE A 94 11.89 -0.44 12.21
C PHE A 94 12.96 -1.53 12.09
N LEU A 95 13.16 -2.09 10.89
CA LEU A 95 14.22 -3.07 10.63
C LEU A 95 15.61 -2.51 10.97
N ASN A 96 15.90 -1.28 10.55
CA ASN A 96 17.19 -0.62 10.85
C ASN A 96 17.39 -0.38 12.35
N GLU A 97 16.37 0.13 13.04
CA GLU A 97 16.41 0.37 14.49
C GLU A 97 16.51 -0.94 15.30
N ALA A 98 15.96 -2.04 14.77
CA ALA A 98 16.06 -3.39 15.33
C ALA A 98 17.42 -4.08 15.06
N GLY A 99 18.35 -3.40 14.36
CA GLY A 99 19.68 -3.92 14.07
C GLY A 99 19.78 -4.80 12.81
N PHE A 100 18.78 -4.74 11.93
CA PHE A 100 18.77 -5.40 10.63
C PHE A 100 18.87 -4.36 9.51
N PRO A 101 20.09 -3.87 9.22
CA PRO A 101 20.28 -2.76 8.31
C PRO A 101 19.84 -3.10 6.89
N THR A 102 19.16 -2.16 6.25
CA THR A 102 18.68 -2.26 4.88
C THR A 102 19.51 -1.34 3.98
N SER A 103 19.64 -1.67 2.70
CA SER A 103 20.32 -0.80 1.73
C SER A 103 19.69 0.59 1.65
N ALA A 104 20.49 1.62 1.38
CA ALA A 104 19.98 2.95 1.04
C ALA A 104 19.14 2.95 -0.25
N HIS A 105 19.31 1.92 -1.07
CA HIS A 105 18.56 1.69 -2.32
C HIS A 105 17.59 0.51 -2.21
N TRP A 106 17.15 0.16 -0.99
CA TRP A 106 16.30 -1.01 -0.71
C TRP A 106 15.07 -1.09 -1.64
N TRP A 107 14.47 0.06 -1.97
CA TRP A 107 13.29 0.10 -2.84
C TRP A 107 13.61 -0.27 -4.30
N ALA A 108 14.73 0.22 -4.83
CA ALA A 108 15.16 -0.14 -6.18
C ALA A 108 15.56 -1.63 -6.25
N GLU A 109 16.20 -2.13 -5.19
CA GLU A 109 16.53 -3.55 -5.04
C GLU A 109 15.26 -4.42 -4.97
N ALA A 110 14.27 -4.01 -4.18
CA ALA A 110 12.98 -4.69 -4.08
C ALA A 110 12.26 -4.71 -5.44
N LYS A 111 12.18 -3.56 -6.14
CA LYS A 111 11.58 -3.49 -7.48
C LYS A 111 12.29 -4.37 -8.50
N ALA A 112 13.62 -4.54 -8.40
CA ALA A 112 14.37 -5.42 -9.29
C ALA A 112 14.05 -6.91 -9.13
N LEU A 113 13.49 -7.31 -7.97
CA LEU A 113 13.04 -8.68 -7.70
C LEU A 113 11.66 -8.99 -8.29
N ILE A 114 10.90 -7.97 -8.71
CA ILE A 114 9.58 -8.16 -9.31
C ILE A 114 9.76 -8.95 -10.62
N PRO A 115 9.10 -10.12 -10.78
CA PRO A 115 9.26 -10.93 -11.97
C PRO A 115 8.86 -10.17 -13.22
N PHE A 116 9.69 -10.26 -14.27
CA PHE A 116 9.37 -9.64 -15.57
C PHE A 116 7.99 -10.07 -16.13
N ARG A 117 7.58 -11.32 -15.86
CA ARG A 117 6.24 -11.82 -16.25
C ARG A 117 5.10 -11.00 -15.62
N TYR A 118 5.23 -10.61 -14.35
CA TYR A 118 4.28 -9.74 -13.66
C TYR A 118 4.17 -8.38 -14.38
N THR A 119 5.31 -7.76 -14.70
CA THR A 119 5.34 -6.47 -15.42
C THR A 119 4.76 -6.55 -16.84
N PHE A 120 4.88 -7.71 -17.50
CA PHE A 120 4.35 -7.94 -18.83
C PHE A 120 2.83 -8.16 -18.81
N GLU A 121 2.35 -9.02 -17.91
CA GLU A 121 0.93 -9.33 -17.74
C GLU A 121 0.13 -8.08 -17.33
N ASN A 122 0.64 -7.29 -16.39
CA ASN A 122 0.02 -6.04 -15.96
C ASN A 122 -0.04 -4.95 -17.02
N ARG A 123 0.73 -5.07 -18.11
CA ARG A 123 0.62 -4.17 -19.26
C ARG A 123 -0.49 -4.59 -20.24
N ILE A 124 -0.88 -5.87 -20.20
CA ILE A 124 -1.90 -6.46 -21.07
C ILE A 124 -3.29 -6.44 -20.40
N TYR A 125 -3.38 -6.68 -19.09
CA TYR A 125 -4.64 -6.66 -18.34
C TYR A 125 -5.44 -5.34 -18.44
N PRO A 126 -4.83 -4.14 -18.43
CA PRO A 126 -5.53 -2.88 -18.63
C PRO A 126 -6.18 -2.77 -20.02
N LEU A 127 -5.57 -3.37 -21.05
CA LEU A 127 -6.14 -3.38 -22.41
C LEU A 127 -7.41 -4.25 -22.47
N ILE A 128 -7.40 -5.39 -21.78
CA ILE A 128 -8.55 -6.31 -21.72
C ILE A 128 -9.67 -5.75 -20.83
N THR A 129 -9.33 -5.19 -19.68
CA THR A 129 -10.30 -4.59 -18.74
C THR A 129 -10.89 -3.29 -19.25
N ASN A 130 -10.20 -2.50 -20.07
CA ASN A 130 -10.77 -1.33 -20.74
C ASN A 130 -11.98 -1.69 -21.63
N CYS A 131 -12.07 -2.92 -22.15
CA CYS A 131 -13.21 -3.38 -22.95
C CYS A 131 -14.47 -3.71 -22.11
N PHE A 132 -14.33 -4.02 -20.82
CA PHE A 132 -15.43 -4.46 -19.93
C PHE A 132 -15.58 -3.60 -18.65
N GLY A 133 -14.80 -2.52 -18.53
CA GLY A 133 -14.37 -1.99 -17.25
C GLY A 133 -15.44 -1.34 -16.36
N LYS A 134 -16.59 -0.91 -16.89
CA LYS A 134 -17.66 -0.34 -16.05
C LYS A 134 -18.35 -1.37 -15.13
N TYR A 135 -18.31 -2.66 -15.48
CA TYR A 135 -18.92 -3.71 -14.68
C TYR A 135 -17.93 -4.37 -13.70
N PHE A 136 -16.65 -4.00 -13.76
CA PHE A 136 -15.59 -4.70 -13.05
C PHE A 136 -14.96 -3.88 -11.91
N SER A 137 -15.41 -2.63 -11.70
CA SER A 137 -14.95 -1.80 -10.58
C SER A 137 -15.28 -2.41 -9.23
N GLY A 138 -16.48 -2.97 -9.05
CA GLY A 138 -16.85 -3.66 -7.81
C GLY A 138 -15.94 -4.85 -7.50
N ALA A 139 -15.63 -5.68 -8.51
CA ALA A 139 -14.73 -6.82 -8.35
C ALA A 139 -13.30 -6.38 -7.96
N HIS A 140 -12.77 -5.34 -8.61
CA HIS A 140 -11.48 -4.76 -8.23
C HIS A 140 -11.47 -4.26 -6.78
N MET A 141 -12.51 -3.53 -6.36
CA MET A 141 -12.58 -3.00 -4.99
C MET A 141 -12.71 -4.11 -3.95
N VAL A 142 -13.45 -5.19 -4.24
CA VAL A 142 -13.53 -6.37 -3.36
C VAL A 142 -12.18 -7.07 -3.27
N TRP A 143 -11.46 -7.22 -4.38
CA TRP A 143 -10.12 -7.77 -4.37
C TRP A 143 -9.16 -6.94 -3.51
N GLY A 144 -9.19 -5.61 -3.67
CA GLY A 144 -8.44 -4.69 -2.81
C GLY A 144 -8.79 -4.87 -1.33
N ALA A 145 -10.08 -4.89 -0.99
CA ALA A 145 -10.53 -5.08 0.39
C ALA A 145 -10.08 -6.43 0.99
N ILE A 146 -10.07 -7.51 0.20
CA ILE A 146 -9.54 -8.81 0.65
C ILE A 146 -8.06 -8.68 1.00
N ASN A 147 -7.26 -8.06 0.13
CA ASN A 147 -5.82 -7.88 0.38
C ASN A 147 -5.59 -7.06 1.66
N GLU A 148 -6.29 -5.94 1.84
CA GLU A 148 -6.22 -5.10 3.04
C GLU A 148 -6.55 -5.88 4.32
N MET A 149 -7.63 -6.66 4.30
CA MET A 149 -8.02 -7.49 5.46
C MET A 149 -6.98 -8.58 5.75
N THR A 150 -6.38 -9.17 4.71
CA THR A 150 -5.32 -10.18 4.90
C THR A 150 -4.04 -9.56 5.44
N THR A 151 -3.64 -8.38 4.97
CA THR A 151 -2.49 -7.63 5.48
C THR A 151 -2.70 -7.24 6.94
N LEU A 152 -3.88 -6.70 7.28
CA LEU A 152 -4.25 -6.39 8.67
C LEU A 152 -4.18 -7.63 9.56
N GLN A 153 -4.66 -8.77 9.08
CA GLN A 153 -4.56 -10.01 9.83
C GLN A 153 -3.11 -10.48 9.98
N GLY A 154 -2.28 -10.28 8.96
CA GLY A 154 -0.83 -10.50 9.03
C GLY A 154 -0.19 -9.67 10.13
N TYR A 155 -0.44 -8.36 10.17
CA TYR A 155 0.08 -7.47 11.21
C TYR A 155 -0.35 -7.85 12.63
N ARG A 156 -1.54 -8.42 12.80
CA ARG A 156 -2.02 -8.86 14.13
C ARG A 156 -1.35 -10.13 14.65
N GLN A 157 -0.68 -10.89 13.78
CA GLN A 157 -0.01 -12.14 14.13
C GLN A 157 1.50 -11.98 14.33
N LEU A 158 2.04 -10.81 13.98
CA LEU A 158 3.42 -10.40 14.27
C LEU A 158 3.54 -9.86 15.71
#